data_AF-A0A090I6Z3-F1
#
_entry.id   AF-A0A090I6Z3-F1
#
_cell.length_a   1.000
_cell.length_b   1.000
_cell.length_c   1.000
_cell.angle_alpha   90.00
_cell.angle_beta   90.00
_cell.angle_gamma   90.00
#
_symmetry.space_group_name_H-M   'P 1'
#
loop_
_entity.id
_entity.type
_entity.pdbx_description
1 polymer ?
#
loop_
_entity_poly.entity_id
_entity_poly.type
_entity_poly.pdbx_seq_one_letter_code
_entity_poly.pdbx_strand_id
1 'polypeptide(L)'
;MIDDIPAFLGGISSWLINEGIWFFPLALLATNFAFKCFVNNKPDKIDFCQCVVALPAEIKVIACSFVFAASVSPKAKPVETFGLQVVAIVFLLCLGISIGFFNYCKAGKATKIEGSVFWYVIVSLLVAYLMLDTSIDFMKYTVS
;
A
#
# COMPACT_ATOMS: atom_id res chain seq x y z
N MET A 1 21.37 9.20 -30.18
CA MET A 1 20.97 8.82 -28.79
C MET A 1 19.59 9.40 -28.41
N ILE A 2 18.73 9.74 -29.38
CA ILE A 2 17.37 10.27 -29.17
C ILE A 2 16.30 9.31 -29.75
N ASP A 3 16.68 8.43 -30.67
CA ASP A 3 15.78 7.45 -31.31
C ASP A 3 15.42 6.24 -30.42
N ASP A 4 16.10 6.05 -29.29
CA ASP A 4 15.84 4.94 -28.35
C ASP A 4 14.80 5.29 -27.27
N ILE A 5 14.46 6.57 -27.12
CA ILE A 5 13.50 7.04 -26.12
C ILE A 5 12.07 6.51 -26.40
N PRO A 6 11.57 6.49 -27.64
CA PRO A 6 10.24 5.93 -27.95
C PRO A 6 10.20 4.41 -27.77
N ALA A 7 11.28 3.70 -28.09
CA ALA A 7 11.38 2.26 -27.92
C ALA A 7 11.48 1.87 -26.45
N PHE A 8 12.22 2.64 -25.65
CA PHE A 8 12.31 2.48 -24.20
C PHE A 8 10.98 2.80 -23.50
N LEU A 9 10.31 3.90 -23.86
CA LEU A 9 8.98 4.23 -23.35
C LEU A 9 7.92 3.22 -23.82
N GLY A 10 8.05 2.67 -25.03
CA GLY A 10 7.23 1.56 -25.53
C GLY A 10 7.46 0.26 -24.75
N GLY A 11 8.71 -0.03 -24.39
CA GLY A 11 9.09 -1.14 -23.53
C GLY A 11 8.55 -1.00 -22.11
N ILE A 12 8.69 0.17 -21.49
CA ILE A 12 8.14 0.46 -20.16
C ILE A 12 6.62 0.42 -20.18
N SER A 13 5.97 1.02 -21.17
CA SER A 13 4.51 1.04 -21.24
C SER A 13 3.93 -0.34 -21.50
N SER A 14 4.51 -1.13 -22.40
CA SER A 14 4.08 -2.53 -22.62
C SER A 14 4.35 -3.41 -21.40
N TRP A 15 5.50 -3.25 -20.73
CA TRP A 15 5.78 -3.95 -19.48
C TRP A 15 4.83 -3.53 -18.35
N LEU A 16 4.54 -2.24 -18.20
CA LEU A 16 3.62 -1.71 -17.20
C LEU A 16 2.19 -2.23 -17.42
N ILE A 17 1.77 -2.31 -18.69
CA ILE A 17 0.44 -2.79 -19.08
C ILE A 17 0.32 -4.32 -18.95
N ASN A 18 1.38 -5.09 -19.26
CA ASN A 18 1.31 -6.55 -19.27
C ASN A 18 1.73 -7.20 -17.94
N GLU A 19 2.73 -6.66 -17.25
CA GLU A 19 3.30 -7.25 -16.03
C GLU A 19 3.37 -6.29 -14.84
N GLY A 20 3.26 -4.98 -15.06
CA GLY A 20 3.47 -3.95 -14.03
C GLY A 20 2.20 -3.37 -13.41
N ILE A 21 1.01 -3.91 -13.70
CA ILE A 21 -0.26 -3.41 -13.11
C ILE A 21 -0.21 -3.45 -11.57
N TRP A 22 0.41 -4.49 -11.00
CA TRP A 22 0.61 -4.59 -9.55
C TRP A 22 1.64 -3.57 -9.01
N PHE A 23 2.51 -3.03 -9.86
CA PHE A 23 3.50 -2.03 -9.46
C PHE A 23 2.89 -0.62 -9.35
N PHE A 24 1.82 -0.34 -10.10
CA PHE A 24 1.22 0.99 -10.17
C PHE A 24 0.74 1.53 -8.80
N PRO A 25 -0.03 0.79 -7.98
CA PRO A 25 -0.41 1.28 -6.64
C PRO A 25 0.79 1.39 -5.69
N LEU A 26 1.83 0.59 -5.87
CA LEU A 26 3.07 0.68 -5.09
C LEU A 26 3.85 1.97 -5.42
N ALA A 27 3.94 2.31 -6.70
CA ALA A 27 4.49 3.58 -7.15
C ALA A 27 3.67 4.77 -6.63
N LEU A 28 2.33 4.66 -6.63
CA LEU A 28 1.45 5.68 -6.04
C LEU A 28 1.68 5.82 -4.53
N LEU A 29 1.89 4.73 -3.79
CA LEU A 29 2.24 4.78 -2.36
C LEU A 29 3.53 5.55 -2.13
N ALA A 30 4.60 5.14 -2.82
CA ALA A 30 5.92 5.74 -2.67
C ALA A 30 5.89 7.22 -3.05
N THR A 31 5.16 7.55 -4.11
CA THR A 31 4.97 8.92 -4.58
C THR A 31 4.16 9.73 -3.59
N ASN A 32 3.06 9.21 -3.04
CA ASN A 32 2.25 9.89 -2.02
C ASN A 32 3.05 10.14 -0.73
N PHE A 33 3.81 9.14 -0.27
CA PHE A 33 4.71 9.30 0.86
C PHE A 33 5.79 10.36 0.60
N ALA A 34 6.41 10.34 -0.59
CA ALA A 34 7.39 11.35 -0.98
C ALA A 34 6.78 12.76 -1.07
N PHE A 35 5.59 12.92 -1.65
CA PHE A 35 4.88 14.20 -1.70
C PHE A 35 4.57 14.73 -0.30
N LYS A 36 4.10 13.87 0.61
CA LYS A 36 3.83 14.25 2.01
C LYS A 36 5.10 14.63 2.77
N CYS A 37 6.21 13.93 2.53
CA CYS A 37 7.47 14.19 3.23
C CYS A 37 8.26 15.38 2.68
N PHE A 38 8.19 15.65 1.37
CA PHE A 38 9.12 16.58 0.70
C PHE A 38 8.46 17.78 0.01
N VAL A 39 7.18 17.71 -0.34
CA VAL A 39 6.52 18.77 -1.14
C VAL A 39 5.51 19.56 -0.31
N ASN A 40 4.68 18.88 0.50
CA ASN A 40 3.63 19.56 1.26
C ASN A 40 4.09 20.20 2.57
N ASN A 41 5.22 19.75 3.14
CA ASN A 41 5.74 20.27 4.39
C ASN A 41 7.22 20.64 4.22
N LYS A 42 7.62 21.87 4.55
CA LYS A 42 9.02 22.11 4.93
C LYS A 42 9.28 21.16 6.11
N PRO A 43 10.35 20.35 6.10
CA PRO A 43 10.47 19.21 7.01
C PRO A 43 10.75 19.68 8.44
N ASP A 44 9.73 20.15 9.14
CA ASP A 44 9.70 20.17 10.58
C ASP A 44 9.56 18.72 11.08
N LYS A 45 10.27 18.38 12.15
CA LYS A 45 10.31 17.01 12.69
C LYS A 45 8.92 16.41 12.99
N ILE A 46 7.94 17.28 13.27
CA ILE A 46 6.57 16.90 13.63
C ILE A 46 5.83 16.33 12.41
N ASP A 47 5.98 16.95 11.25
CA ASP A 47 5.31 16.53 10.01
C ASP A 47 5.85 15.20 9.49
N PHE A 48 7.17 14.98 9.63
CA PHE A 48 7.77 13.69 9.29
C PHE A 48 7.28 12.56 10.21
N CYS A 49 7.19 12.82 11.52
CA CYS A 49 6.67 11.85 12.49
C CYS A 49 5.24 11.43 12.13
N GLN A 50 4.37 12.38 11.79
CA GLN A 50 3.00 12.10 11.38
C GLN A 50 2.94 11.28 10.08
N CYS A 51 3.82 11.56 9.10
CA CYS A 51 3.92 10.76 7.88
C CYS A 51 4.31 9.31 8.18
N VAL A 52 5.32 9.09 9.02
CA VAL A 52 5.78 7.74 9.38
C VAL A 52 4.69 6.96 10.14
N VAL A 53 3.95 7.62 11.02
CA VAL A 53 2.91 6.98 11.82
C VAL A 53 1.67 6.63 10.98
N ALA A 54 1.40 7.38 9.91
CA ALA A 54 0.31 7.10 8.97
C ALA A 54 0.66 6.01 7.93
N LEU A 55 1.95 5.87 7.58
CA LEU A 55 2.42 4.95 6.54
C LEU A 55 1.90 3.50 6.68
N PRO A 56 1.89 2.86 7.87
CA PRO A 56 1.35 1.50 8.02
C PRO A 56 -0.13 1.36 7.67
N ALA A 57 -0.94 2.42 7.81
CA ALA A 57 -2.34 2.40 7.42
C ALA A 57 -2.48 2.55 5.90
N GLU A 58 -1.67 3.41 5.28
CA GLU A 58 -1.65 3.61 3.83
C GLU A 58 -1.26 2.33 3.08
N ILE A 59 -0.23 1.62 3.55
CA ILE A 59 0.17 0.33 2.99
C ILE A 59 -0.99 -0.67 3.05
N LYS A 60 -1.72 -0.75 4.17
CA LYS A 60 -2.86 -1.67 4.32
C LYS A 60 -4.01 -1.32 3.39
N VAL A 61 -4.30 -0.02 3.19
CA VAL A 61 -5.33 0.42 2.23
C VAL A 61 -4.98 -0.08 0.83
N ILE A 62 -3.72 0.03 0.43
CA ILE A 62 -3.26 -0.43 -0.89
C ILE A 62 -3.30 -1.95 -0.99
N ALA A 63 -2.91 -2.66 0.07
CA ALA A 63 -3.05 -4.11 0.11
C ALA A 63 -4.52 -4.55 -0.06
N CYS A 64 -5.46 -3.88 0.60
CA CYS A 64 -6.89 -4.11 0.37
C CYS A 64 -7.27 -3.85 -1.09
N SER A 65 -6.82 -2.74 -1.68
CA SER A 65 -7.10 -2.41 -3.08
C SER A 65 -6.62 -3.47 -4.06
N PHE A 66 -5.45 -4.08 -3.82
CA PHE A 66 -4.96 -5.19 -4.64
C PHE A 66 -5.84 -6.42 -4.55
N VAL A 67 -6.28 -6.81 -3.36
CA VAL A 67 -7.17 -7.97 -3.20
C VAL A 67 -8.52 -7.72 -3.89
N PHE A 68 -9.06 -6.50 -3.77
CA PHE A 68 -10.29 -6.13 -4.49
C PHE A 68 -10.09 -6.14 -6.00
N ALA A 69 -8.99 -5.58 -6.50
CA ALA A 69 -8.66 -5.59 -7.92
C ALA A 69 -8.51 -7.03 -8.47
N ALA A 70 -7.84 -7.90 -7.71
CA ALA A 70 -7.72 -9.32 -8.04
C ALA A 70 -9.09 -10.02 -8.09
N SER A 71 -10.00 -9.69 -7.16
CA SER A 71 -11.33 -10.31 -7.08
C SER A 71 -12.25 -9.97 -8.26
N VAL A 72 -12.08 -8.80 -8.86
CA VAL A 72 -12.85 -8.33 -10.03
C VAL A 72 -12.15 -8.58 -11.36
N SER A 73 -11.01 -9.26 -11.35
CA SER A 73 -10.28 -9.62 -12.57
C SER A 73 -11.16 -10.52 -13.46
N PRO A 74 -11.27 -10.22 -14.77
CA PRO A 74 -12.09 -11.02 -15.70
C PRO A 74 -11.59 -12.46 -15.88
N LYS A 75 -10.36 -12.77 -15.43
CA LYS A 75 -9.78 -14.11 -15.44
C LYS A 75 -10.14 -14.95 -14.19
N ALA A 76 -10.65 -14.33 -13.12
CA ALA A 76 -10.88 -15.02 -11.86
C ALA A 76 -12.09 -15.98 -11.94
N LYS A 77 -11.91 -17.23 -11.48
CA LYS A 77 -13.04 -18.17 -11.38
C LYS A 77 -13.96 -17.77 -10.23
N PRO A 78 -15.28 -18.06 -10.30
CA PRO A 78 -16.24 -17.67 -9.26
C PRO A 78 -15.86 -18.12 -7.84
N VAL A 79 -15.25 -19.31 -7.71
CA VAL A 79 -14.78 -19.85 -6.42
C VAL A 79 -13.57 -19.08 -5.88
N GLU A 80 -12.64 -18.69 -6.76
CA GLU A 80 -11.46 -17.89 -6.41
C GLU A 80 -11.86 -16.47 -6.04
N THR A 81 -12.82 -15.87 -6.75
CA THR A 81 -13.40 -14.56 -6.42
C THR A 81 -14.03 -14.55 -5.03
N PHE A 82 -14.78 -15.59 -4.66
CA PHE A 82 -15.35 -15.70 -3.32
C PHE A 82 -14.25 -15.80 -2.24
N GLY A 83 -13.22 -16.60 -2.48
CA GLY A 83 -12.06 -16.69 -1.58
C GLY A 83 -11.35 -15.35 -1.40
N LEU A 84 -11.11 -14.61 -2.50
CA LEU A 84 -10.50 -13.29 -2.47
C LEU A 84 -11.37 -12.26 -1.73
N GLN A 85 -12.70 -12.34 -1.84
CA GLN A 85 -13.60 -11.47 -1.06
C GLN A 85 -13.52 -11.76 0.44
N VAL A 86 -13.41 -13.03 0.86
CA VAL A 86 -13.19 -13.38 2.26
C VAL A 86 -11.86 -12.80 2.77
N VAL A 87 -10.79 -12.94 1.97
CA VAL A 87 -9.49 -12.32 2.28
C VAL A 87 -9.60 -10.79 2.40
N ALA A 88 -10.34 -10.14 1.49
CA ALA A 88 -10.57 -8.70 1.52
C ALA A 88 -11.25 -8.25 2.83
N ILE A 89 -12.23 -9.02 3.32
CA ILE A 89 -12.88 -8.76 4.61
C ILE A 89 -11.88 -8.87 5.76
N VAL A 90 -11.03 -9.91 5.78
CA VAL A 90 -9.97 -10.06 6.79
C VAL A 90 -9.01 -8.87 6.77
N PHE A 91 -8.62 -8.42 5.59
CA PHE A 91 -7.72 -7.27 5.42
C PHE A 91 -8.37 -5.97 5.90
N LEU A 92 -9.65 -5.76 5.61
CA LEU A 92 -10.41 -4.62 6.12
C LEU A 92 -10.54 -4.64 7.65
N LEU A 93 -10.73 -5.81 8.27
CA LEU A 93 -10.73 -5.95 9.73
C LEU A 93 -9.36 -5.58 10.32
N CYS A 94 -8.27 -6.05 9.71
CA CYS A 94 -6.91 -5.68 10.12
C CYS A 94 -6.66 -4.17 10.01
N LEU A 95 -7.13 -3.55 8.91
CA LEU A 95 -7.08 -2.10 8.74
C LEU A 95 -7.90 -1.36 9.81
N GLY A 96 -9.14 -1.81 10.08
CA GLY A 96 -10.00 -1.23 11.10
C GLY A 96 -9.38 -1.30 12.50
N ILE A 97 -8.82 -2.45 12.87
CA ILE A 97 -8.08 -2.63 14.13
C ILE A 97 -6.87 -1.69 14.18
N SER A 98 -6.09 -1.59 13.09
CA SER A 98 -4.95 -0.69 13.00
C SER A 98 -5.34 0.78 13.20
N ILE A 99 -6.48 1.22 12.64
CA ILE A 99 -7.00 2.58 12.84
C ILE A 99 -7.48 2.78 14.29
N GLY A 100 -8.10 1.76 14.88
CA GLY A 100 -8.47 1.76 16.30
C GLY A 100 -7.27 1.99 17.21
N PHE A 101 -6.18 1.25 16.98
CA PHE A 101 -4.92 1.43 17.71
C PHE A 101 -4.25 2.78 17.43
N PHE A 102 -4.28 3.26 16.19
CA PHE A 102 -3.79 4.60 15.83
C PHE A 102 -4.48 5.70 16.67
N ASN A 103 -5.80 5.61 16.82
CA ASN A 103 -6.59 6.55 17.62
C ASN A 103 -6.32 6.37 19.12
N TYR A 104 -6.24 5.12 19.61
CA TYR A 104 -5.94 4.82 21.00
C TYR A 104 -4.58 5.39 21.45
N CYS A 105 -3.55 5.26 20.62
CA CYS A 105 -2.21 5.78 20.88
C CYS A 105 -2.09 7.30 20.65
N LYS A 106 -3.18 8.00 20.29
CA LYS A 106 -3.19 9.43 19.90
C LYS A 106 -2.13 9.74 18.82
N ALA A 107 -1.90 8.79 17.92
CA ALA A 107 -0.74 8.76 17.04
C ALA A 107 -0.78 9.93 16.02
N GLY A 108 -1.97 10.43 15.67
CA GLY A 108 -2.14 11.63 14.83
C GLY A 108 -1.66 12.95 15.46
N LYS A 109 -1.40 12.98 16.77
CA LYS A 109 -0.82 14.15 17.48
C LYS A 109 0.62 13.89 17.95
N ALA A 110 1.21 12.77 17.58
CA ALA A 110 2.55 12.40 18.01
C ALA A 110 3.61 13.28 17.33
N THR A 111 4.41 13.95 18.14
CA THR A 111 5.57 14.75 17.69
C THR A 111 6.88 13.95 17.72
N LYS A 112 6.87 12.78 18.38
CA LYS A 112 7.98 11.83 18.48
C LYS A 112 7.46 10.39 18.40
N ILE A 113 8.27 9.49 17.85
CA ILE A 113 7.99 8.06 17.77
C ILE A 113 8.59 7.37 19.02
N GLU A 114 7.89 7.46 20.15
CA GLU A 114 8.31 6.85 21.41
C GLU A 114 7.15 6.11 22.09
N GLY A 115 7.47 5.17 22.99
CA GLY A 115 6.49 4.46 23.81
C GLY A 115 5.47 3.66 23.00
N SER A 116 4.18 3.85 23.28
CA SER A 116 3.09 3.12 22.63
C SER A 116 2.97 3.41 21.13
N VAL A 117 3.33 4.61 20.68
CA VAL A 117 3.33 4.98 19.25
C VAL A 117 4.42 4.23 18.51
N PHE A 118 5.60 4.05 19.11
CA PHE A 118 6.69 3.27 18.51
C PHE A 118 6.30 1.80 18.30
N TRP A 119 5.74 1.17 19.34
CA TRP A 119 5.25 -0.21 19.23
C TRP A 119 4.11 -0.36 18.22
N TYR A 120 3.18 0.59 18.19
CA TYR A 120 2.17 0.65 17.14
C TYR A 120 2.80 0.69 15.76
N VAL A 121 3.75 1.60 15.50
CA VAL A 121 4.38 1.74 14.17
C VAL A 121 5.05 0.42 13.77
N ILE A 122 5.87 -0.19 14.62
CA ILE A 122 6.57 -1.43 14.26
C ILE A 122 5.60 -2.58 13.98
N VAL A 123 4.68 -2.85 14.91
CA VAL A 123 3.74 -3.98 14.76
C VAL A 123 2.81 -3.75 13.58
N SER A 124 2.29 -2.53 13.45
CA SER A 124 1.40 -2.14 12.37
C SER A 124 2.10 -2.22 11.01
N LEU A 125 3.38 -1.86 10.93
CA LEU A 125 4.17 -1.91 9.70
C LEU A 125 4.53 -3.35 9.31
N LEU A 126 4.80 -4.23 10.28
CA LEU A 126 4.99 -5.66 10.03
C LEU A 126 3.72 -6.31 9.46
N VAL A 127 2.57 -6.04 10.07
CA VAL A 127 1.27 -6.51 9.55
C VAL A 127 1.00 -5.93 8.16
N ALA A 128 1.30 -4.64 7.96
CA ALA A 128 1.12 -3.98 6.68
C ALA A 128 2.00 -4.61 5.57
N TYR A 129 3.25 -4.94 5.90
CA TYR A 129 4.16 -5.65 5.00
C TYR A 129 3.59 -7.01 4.58
N LEU A 130 3.15 -7.83 5.54
CA LEU A 130 2.58 -9.16 5.25
C LEU A 130 1.32 -9.05 4.38
N MET A 131 0.45 -8.08 4.69
CA MET A 131 -0.75 -7.83 3.88
C MET A 131 -0.38 -7.41 2.46
N LEU A 132 0.60 -6.51 2.31
CA LEU A 132 1.04 -6.03 1.00
C LEU A 132 1.66 -7.16 0.17
N ASP A 133 2.57 -7.93 0.75
CA ASP A 133 3.24 -9.08 0.09
C ASP A 133 2.20 -10.09 -0.43
N THR A 134 1.31 -10.52 0.45
CA THR A 134 0.22 -11.45 0.10
C THR A 134 -0.70 -10.88 -0.98
N SER A 135 -1.03 -9.58 -0.91
CA SER A 135 -1.90 -8.93 -1.89
C SER A 135 -1.28 -8.81 -3.28
N ILE A 136 0.04 -8.59 -3.34
CA ILE A 136 0.80 -8.54 -4.59
C ILE A 136 0.80 -9.94 -5.22
N ASP A 137 0.98 -11.00 -4.43
CA ASP A 137 0.95 -12.37 -4.93
C ASP A 137 -0.43 -12.75 -5.50
N PHE A 138 -1.52 -12.36 -4.83
CA PHE A 138 -2.87 -12.54 -5.40
C PHE A 138 -3.06 -11.79 -6.71
N MET A 139 -2.53 -10.57 -6.80
CA MET A 139 -2.63 -9.76 -8.01
C MET A 139 -1.81 -10.35 -9.16
N LYS A 140 -0.60 -10.85 -8.89
CA LYS A 140 0.24 -11.55 -9.88
C LYS A 140 -0.45 -12.81 -10.41
N TYR A 141 -1.04 -13.61 -9.51
CA TYR A 141 -1.74 -14.84 -9.88
C TYR A 141 -2.99 -14.57 -10.74
N THR A 142 -3.68 -13.45 -10.51
CA THR A 142 -4.93 -13.13 -11.23
C THR A 142 -4.74 -12.33 -12.54
N VAL A 143 -3.54 -11.76 -12.78
CA VAL A 143 -3.21 -11.03 -14.02
C VAL A 143 -2.41 -11.88 -15.01
N SER A 144 -1.61 -12.84 -14.51
CA SER A 144 -0.93 -13.84 -15.35
C SER A 144 -1.94 -14.65 -16.17
#